data_AF-A0A2N5KZ84-F1
#
_entry.id   AF-A0A2N5KZ84-F1
#
_cell.length_a   1.000
_cell.length_b   1.000
_cell.length_c   1.000
_cell.angle_alpha   90.00
_cell.angle_beta   90.00
_cell.angle_gamma   90.00
#
_symmetry.space_group_name_H-M   'P 1'
#
loop_
_entity.id
_entity.type
_entity.pdbx_description
1 polymer ?
#
loop_
_entity_poly.entity_id
_entity_poly.type
_entity_poly.pdbx_seq_one_letter_code
_entity_poly.pdbx_strand_id
1 'polypeptide(L)' 'MNSDTKLVFQLLEKNASSERPTNITCDTSDILQQSGLSIANFNKAISELNELNIINITPGNNIVADIELLRID' A
#
# COMPACT_ATOMS: atom_id res chain seq x y z
N MET A 1 0.02 2.25 -13.18
CA MET A 1 0.90 2.68 -12.07
C MET A 1 1.90 3.72 -12.49
N ASN A 2 1.63 4.96 -12.06
CA ASN A 2 2.61 6.05 -12.06
C ASN A 2 3.74 5.80 -11.03
N SER A 3 4.78 6.62 -11.03
CA SER A 3 5.96 6.48 -10.16
C SER A 3 5.62 6.49 -8.66
N ASP A 4 4.71 7.38 -8.23
CA ASP A 4 4.29 7.51 -6.83
C ASP A 4 3.54 6.25 -6.35
N THR A 5 2.71 5.67 -7.23
CA THR A 5 1.95 4.44 -6.96
C THR A 5 2.86 3.23 -6.83
N LYS A 6 3.87 3.13 -7.70
CA LYS A 6 4.90 2.08 -7.60
C LYS A 6 5.68 2.18 -6.29
N LEU A 7 6.01 3.39 -5.84
CA LEU A 7 6.71 3.60 -4.57
C LEU A 7 5.88 3.12 -3.38
N VAL A 8 4.61 3.54 -3.30
CA VAL A 8 3.71 3.11 -2.21
C VAL A 8 3.52 1.59 -2.23
N PHE A 9 3.35 0.99 -3.41
CA PHE A 9 3.29 -0.46 -3.57
C PHE A 9 4.54 -1.17 -3.02
N GLN A 10 5.73 -0.74 -3.40
CA GLN A 10 6.99 -1.33 -2.92
C GLN A 10 7.18 -1.19 -1.41
N LEU A 11 6.68 -0.09 -0.81
CA LEU A 11 6.70 0.08 0.64
C LEU A 11 5.75 -0.87 1.33
N LEU A 12 4.54 -1.06 0.80
CA LEU A 12 3.59 -2.06 1.30
C LEU A 12 4.18 -3.48 1.20
N GLU A 13 4.79 -3.82 0.06
CA GLU A 13 5.49 -5.09 -0.15
C GLU A 13 6.68 -5.26 0.80
N LYS A 14 7.47 -4.22 1.06
CA LYS A 14 8.59 -4.31 2.01
C LYS A 14 8.12 -4.52 3.45
N ASN A 15 7.05 -3.85 3.86
CA ASN A 15 6.44 -4.03 5.18
C ASN A 15 5.78 -5.41 5.32
N ALA A 16 5.67 -6.17 4.23
CA ALA A 16 5.07 -7.49 4.22
C ALA A 16 5.88 -8.62 4.87
N SER A 17 7.12 -8.34 5.26
CA SER A 17 8.19 -9.34 5.25
C SER A 17 8.37 -10.18 6.52
N SER A 18 7.35 -10.44 7.35
CA SER A 18 7.59 -11.23 8.58
C SER A 18 6.66 -12.42 8.83
N GLU A 19 5.44 -12.44 8.33
CA GLU A 19 4.53 -13.57 8.52
C GLU A 19 3.80 -13.85 7.20
N ARG A 20 3.24 -15.05 7.04
CA ARG A 20 2.49 -15.46 5.85
C ARG A 20 0.97 -15.28 6.03
N PRO A 21 0.39 -14.14 6.44
CA PRO A 21 -1.02 -13.94 6.20
C PRO A 21 -1.20 -13.59 4.71
N THR A 22 -2.29 -14.02 4.10
CA THR A 22 -2.68 -13.62 2.73
C THR A 22 -2.88 -12.10 2.60
N ASN A 23 -3.08 -11.40 3.73
CA ASN A 23 -3.35 -9.98 3.81
C ASN A 23 -2.44 -9.30 4.84
N ILE A 24 -2.01 -8.09 4.54
CA ILE A 24 -1.12 -7.33 5.43
C ILE A 24 -1.74 -6.01 5.79
N THR A 25 -1.85 -5.78 7.09
CA THR A 25 -2.33 -4.53 7.64
C THR A 25 -1.15 -3.60 7.91
N CYS A 26 -1.06 -2.51 7.16
CA CYS A 26 -0.09 -1.45 7.32
C CYS A 26 -0.77 -0.18 7.85
N ASP A 27 -0.12 0.55 8.76
CA ASP A 27 -0.59 1.88 9.16
C ASP A 27 -0.39 2.85 7.99
N THR A 28 -1.45 3.54 7.58
CA THR A 28 -1.40 4.50 6.45
C THR A 28 -0.40 5.63 6.72
N SER A 29 -0.27 6.05 7.98
CA SER A 29 0.62 7.14 8.42
C SER A 29 2.08 6.74 8.28
N ASP A 30 2.41 5.49 8.61
CA ASP A 30 3.78 4.95 8.48
C ASP A 30 4.19 4.86 7.00
N ILE A 31 3.30 4.37 6.13
CA ILE A 31 3.57 4.28 4.70
C ILE A 31 3.68 5.69 4.08
N LEU A 32 2.82 6.62 4.49
CA LEU A 32 2.90 8.02 4.08
C LEU A 32 4.26 8.62 4.48
N GLN A 33 4.68 8.44 5.74
CA GLN A 33 5.95 8.95 6.24
C GLN A 33 7.15 8.33 5.50
N GLN A 34 7.15 7.01 5.28
CA GLN A 34 8.23 6.31 4.57
C GLN A 34 8.29 6.70 3.09
N SER A 35 7.14 7.00 2.47
CA SER A 35 7.09 7.40 1.05
C SER A 35 7.66 8.80 0.81
N GLY A 36 7.64 9.67 1.81
CA GLY A 36 8.03 11.08 1.66
C GLY A 36 7.15 11.87 0.69
N LEU A 37 6.03 11.31 0.24
CA LEU A 37 5.10 11.94 -0.69
C LEU A 37 4.28 13.03 0.01
N SER A 38 3.81 14.01 -0.76
CA SER A 38 2.74 14.88 -0.28
C SER A 38 1.46 14.06 -0.04
N ILE A 39 0.64 14.49 0.93
CA ILE A 39 -0.65 13.84 1.24
C ILE A 39 -1.51 13.69 -0.03
N ALA A 40 -1.51 14.69 -0.92
CA ALA A 40 -2.27 14.65 -2.16
C ALA A 40 -1.80 13.55 -3.12
N ASN A 41 -0.48 13.39 -3.30
CA ASN A 41 0.07 12.35 -4.17
C ASN A 41 -0.08 10.96 -3.56
N PHE A 42 0.13 10.85 -2.25
CA PHE A 42 -0.08 9.61 -1.52
C PHE A 42 -1.54 9.14 -1.61
N ASN A 43 -2.50 10.03 -1.40
CA ASN A 43 -3.93 9.69 -1.52
C ASN A 43 -4.29 9.25 -2.94
N LYS A 44 -3.68 9.84 -3.98
CA LYS A 44 -3.85 9.38 -5.36
C LYS A 44 -3.29 7.98 -5.57
N ALA A 45 -2.09 7.70 -5.05
CA ALA A 45 -1.46 6.38 -5.13
C ALA A 45 -2.30 5.30 -4.42
N ILE A 46 -2.80 5.59 -3.22
CA ILE A 46 -3.69 4.71 -2.47
C ILE A 46 -5.02 4.49 -3.21
N SER A 47 -5.60 5.53 -3.81
CA SER A 47 -6.82 5.39 -4.63
C SER A 47 -6.57 4.47 -5.83
N GLU A 48 -5.46 4.66 -6.57
CA GLU A 48 -5.10 3.83 -7.72
C GLU A 48 -4.90 2.36 -7.31
N LEU A 49 -4.23 2.10 -6.18
CA LEU A 49 -4.05 0.75 -5.64
C LEU A 49 -5.38 0.08 -5.25
N ASN A 50 -6.29 0.85 -4.64
CA ASN A 50 -7.61 0.38 -4.25
C ASN A 50 -8.49 0.09 -5.48
N GLU A 51 -8.46 0.95 -6.50
CA GLU A 51 -9.16 0.75 -7.77
C GLU A 51 -8.67 -0.49 -8.52
N LEU A 52 -7.39 -0.82 -8.39
CA LEU A 52 -6.79 -2.04 -8.92
C LEU A 52 -7.06 -3.29 -8.06
N ASN A 53 -7.83 -3.16 -6.97
CA ASN A 53 -8.10 -4.20 -5.98
C ASN A 53 -6.85 -4.79 -5.30
N ILE A 54 -5.73 -4.07 -5.32
CA ILE A 54 -4.46 -4.51 -4.69
C ILE A 54 -4.51 -4.30 -3.17
N ILE A 55 -5.22 -3.27 -2.73
CA ILE A 55 -5.39 -2.94 -1.32
C ILE A 55 -6.87 -2.69 -0.99
N ASN A 56 -7.21 -2.83 0.28
CA ASN A 56 -8.44 -2.36 0.89
C ASN A 56 -8.12 -1.37 2.01
N ILE A 57 -8.90 -0.30 2.13
CA ILE A 57 -8.77 0.66 3.24
C ILE A 57 -9.78 0.28 4.32
N THR A 58 -9.30 0.04 5.53
CA THR A 58 -10.14 -0.33 6.68
C THR A 58 -10.30 0.83 7.67
N PRO A 59 -11.38 0.84 8.47
CA PRO A 59 -11.60 1.85 9.50
C PRO A 59 -10.40 1.93 10.45
N GLY A 60 -9.96 3.15 10.75
CA GLY A 60 -8.75 3.39 11.55
C GLY A 60 -7.49 3.69 10.73
N ASN A 61 -7.62 4.00 9.43
CA ASN A 61 -6.51 4.33 8.53
C ASN A 61 -5.50 3.18 8.39
N ASN A 62 -6.00 1.96 8.26
CA ASN A 62 -5.17 0.80 7.99
C ASN A 62 -5.34 0.36 6.54
N ILE A 63 -4.23 0.15 5.85
CA ILE A 63 -4.17 -0.40 4.50
C ILE A 63 -4.03 -1.92 4.63
N VAL A 64 -4.99 -2.66 4.09
CA VAL A 64 -4.93 -4.11 3.97
C VAL A 64 -4.52 -4.46 2.54
N ALA A 65 -3.27 -4.84 2.33
CA ALA A 65 -2.77 -5.23 1.01
C ALA A 65 -2.84 -6.75 0.81
N ASP A 66 -3.30 -7.20 -0.36
CA ASP A 66 -3.28 -8.61 -0.75
C ASP A 66 -1.90 -8.95 -1.34
N ILE A 67 -1.14 -9.81 -0.65
CA ILE A 67 0.24 -10.14 -1.04
C ILE A 67 0.29 -10.86 -2.38
N GLU A 68 -0.72 -11.66 -2.73
CA GLU A 68 -0.72 -12.41 -4.00
C GLU A 68 -0.80 -11.45 -5.19
N LEU A 69 -1.50 -10.33 -5.03
CA LEU A 69 -1.55 -9.24 -6.01
C LEU A 69 -0.31 -8.34 -5.98
N LEU A 70 0.42 -8.32 -4.87
CA LEU A 70 1.71 -7.62 -4.77
C LEU A 70 2.86 -8.35 -5.48
N ARG A 71 2.68 -9.62 -5.88
CA ARG A 71 3.73 -10.48 -6.47
C ARG A 71 3.64 -10.66 -8.00
N ILE A 72 2.92 -9.79 -8.71
CA ILE A 72 2.84 -9.88 -10.17
C ILE A 72 4.20 -9.50 -10.76
N ASP A 73 4.99 -10.50 -11.15
CA ASP A 73 6.19 -10.41 -12.02
C ASP A 73 5.87 -9.70 -13.35
#